data_AF-A0A963X318-F1
#
_entry.id   AF-A0A963X318-F1
#
_cell.length_a   1.000
_cell.length_b   1.000
_cell.length_c   1.000
_cell.angle_alpha   90.00
_cell.angle_beta   90.00
_cell.angle_gamma   90.00
#
_symmetry.space_group_name_H-M   'P 1'
#
loop_
_entity.id
_entity.type
_entity.pdbx_description
1 polymer ?
#
loop_
_entity_poly.entity_id
_entity_poly.type
_entity_poly.pdbx_seq_one_letter_code
_entity_poly.pdbx_strand_id
1 'polypeptide(L)'
;MEDIMVPFFVFTALAIILVSAFFFSYRKRRIVYDAIKVAIEKTGTVDAALVEAIIRDKVGPNADLRKGIILIATAAAFVALGYSIDDQEAIGPLLGVASFPGFIGLAYIAFHFFAPREPVV
;
A
#
# COMPACT_ATOMS: atom_id res chain seq x y z
N MET A 1 15.41 31.26 -2.33
CA MET A 1 15.15 30.37 -1.17
C MET A 1 13.79 29.68 -1.30
N GLU A 2 12.77 30.39 -1.79
CA GLU A 2 11.44 29.82 -2.06
C GLU A 2 11.46 28.63 -3.04
N ASP A 3 12.32 28.67 -4.07
CA ASP A 3 12.45 27.59 -5.06
C ASP A 3 12.91 26.24 -4.49
N ILE A 4 13.58 26.24 -3.33
CA ILE A 4 14.04 25.01 -2.65
C ILE A 4 13.02 24.54 -1.62
N MET A 5 12.24 25.47 -1.04
CA MET A 5 11.26 25.14 -0.01
C MET A 5 10.12 24.28 -0.55
N VAL A 6 9.64 24.56 -1.77
CA VAL A 6 8.52 23.82 -2.36
C VAL A 6 8.85 22.33 -2.55
N PRO A 7 9.97 21.95 -3.24
CA PRO A 7 10.37 20.54 -3.31
C PRO A 7 10.59 19.92 -1.92
N PHE A 8 11.22 20.66 -1.00
CA PHE A 8 11.50 20.16 0.35
C PHE A 8 10.23 19.73 1.10
N PHE A 9 9.18 20.55 1.08
CA PHE A 9 7.91 20.19 1.72
C PHE A 9 7.23 18.99 1.06
N VAL A 10 7.25 18.91 -0.27
CA VAL A 10 6.65 17.79 -1.01
C VAL A 10 7.34 16.46 -0.64
N PHE A 11 8.68 16.42 -0.67
CA PHE A 11 9.42 15.22 -0.32
C PHE A 11 9.31 14.88 1.17
N THR A 12 9.29 15.88 2.05
CA THR A 12 9.11 15.66 3.49
C THR A 12 7.72 15.10 3.80
N ALA A 13 6.66 15.62 3.17
CA ALA A 13 5.31 15.10 3.32
C ALA A 13 5.21 13.64 2.85
N LEU A 14 5.80 13.33 1.69
CA LEU A 14 5.88 11.96 1.17
C LEU A 14 6.61 11.02 2.16
N ALA A 15 7.76 11.46 2.68
CA ALA A 15 8.53 10.69 3.66
C ALA A 15 7.72 10.44 4.94
N ILE A 16 7.02 11.45 5.47
CA ILE A 16 6.18 11.32 6.66
C ILE A 16 5.05 10.31 6.43
N ILE A 17 4.36 10.36 5.27
CA ILE A 17 3.28 9.42 4.94
C ILE A 17 3.82 7.98 4.90
N LEU A 18 4.95 7.76 4.23
CA LEU A 18 5.57 6.45 4.13
C LEU A 18 6.02 5.94 5.51
N VAL A 19 6.79 6.73 6.25
CA VAL A 19 7.29 6.36 7.59
C VAL A 19 6.12 6.06 8.52
N SER A 20 5.06 6.87 8.49
CA SER A 20 3.85 6.63 9.30
C SER A 20 3.20 5.30 8.95
N ALA A 21 3.01 5.01 7.66
CA ALA A 21 2.42 3.74 7.22
C ALA A 21 3.24 2.52 7.71
N PHE A 22 4.56 2.57 7.57
CA PHE A 22 5.45 1.52 8.07
C PHE A 22 5.45 1.42 9.60
N PHE A 23 5.48 2.55 10.30
CA PHE A 23 5.45 2.61 11.77
C PHE A 23 4.16 2.03 12.34
N PHE A 24 3.00 2.39 11.78
CA PHE A 24 1.71 1.85 12.22
C PHE A 24 1.57 0.36 11.89
N SER A 25 2.08 -0.09 10.73
CA SER A 25 2.10 -1.52 10.38
C SER A 25 2.96 -2.33 11.35
N TYR A 26 4.17 -1.84 11.67
CA TYR A 26 5.06 -2.43 12.66
C TYR A 26 4.39 -2.50 14.05
N ARG A 27 3.76 -1.40 14.49
CA ARG A 27 3.09 -1.33 15.79
C ARG A 27 1.93 -2.33 15.91
N LYS A 28 1.12 -2.48 14.86
CA LYS A 28 0.02 -3.47 14.82
C LYS A 28 0.55 -4.90 15.00
N ARG A 29 1.59 -5.26 14.25
CA ARG A 29 2.23 -6.59 14.37
C ARG A 29 2.77 -6.83 15.77
N ARG A 30 3.45 -5.83 16.36
CA ARG A 30 4.02 -5.95 17.71
C ARG A 30 2.95 -6.19 18.77
N ILE A 31 1.83 -5.47 18.73
CA ILE A 31 0.71 -5.64 19.68
C ILE A 31 0.15 -7.07 19.60
N VAL A 32 0.02 -7.63 18.39
CA VAL A 32 -0.46 -9.00 18.20
C VAL A 32 0.51 -10.02 18.80
N TYR A 33 1.81 -9.87 18.56
CA TYR A 33 2.83 -10.75 19.16
C TYR A 33 2.86 -10.67 20.68
N ASP A 34 2.75 -9.46 21.25
CA ASP A 34 2.72 -9.28 22.71
C ASP A 34 1.47 -9.94 23.32
N ALA A 35 0.31 -9.83 22.67
CA ALA A 35 -0.91 -10.50 23.11
C ALA A 35 -0.79 -12.04 23.07
N ILE A 36 -0.19 -12.59 22.01
CA ILE A 36 0.08 -14.04 21.91
C ILE A 36 1.03 -14.48 23.02
N LYS A 37 2.10 -13.72 23.27
CA LYS A 37 3.08 -14.03 24.33
C LYS A 37 2.41 -14.07 25.71
N VAL A 38 1.59 -13.08 26.04
CA VAL A 38 0.84 -13.01 27.31
C VAL A 38 -0.15 -14.16 27.44
N ALA A 39 -0.81 -14.56 26.35
CA ALA A 39 -1.70 -15.71 26.34
C ALA A 39 -0.94 -17.01 26.68
N ILE A 40 0.20 -17.27 26.03
CA ILE A 40 1.07 -18.42 26.31
C ILE A 40 1.50 -18.46 27.78
N GLU A 41 1.96 -17.32 28.32
CA GLU A 41 2.43 -17.21 29.70
C GLU A 41 1.33 -17.50 30.74
N LYS A 42 0.05 -17.20 30.44
CA LYS A 42 -1.07 -17.37 31.38
C LYS A 42 -1.78 -18.72 31.31
N THR A 43 -1.97 -19.29 30.13
CA THR A 43 -2.72 -20.55 29.96
C THR A 43 -1.84 -21.76 29.79
N GLY A 44 -0.52 -21.61 29.60
CA GLY A 44 0.44 -22.70 29.42
C GLY A 44 0.31 -23.45 28.09
N THR A 45 -0.85 -23.35 27.43
CA THR A 45 -1.12 -23.82 26.08
C THR A 45 -1.88 -22.74 25.32
N VAL A 46 -1.54 -22.57 24.04
CA VAL A 46 -2.34 -21.79 23.10
C VAL A 46 -2.62 -22.70 21.91
N ASP A 47 -3.87 -22.72 21.48
CA ASP A 47 -4.28 -23.45 20.30
C ASP A 47 -3.49 -22.92 19.09
N ALA A 48 -2.67 -23.79 18.50
CA ALA A 48 -1.83 -23.47 17.35
C ALA A 48 -2.68 -22.98 16.17
N ALA A 49 -3.92 -23.49 16.02
CA ALA A 49 -4.84 -23.06 14.98
C ALA A 49 -5.30 -21.60 15.18
N LEU A 50 -5.44 -21.16 16.43
CA LEU A 50 -5.79 -19.77 16.75
C LEU A 50 -4.61 -18.83 16.49
N VAL A 51 -3.40 -19.23 16.85
CA VAL A 51 -2.18 -18.45 16.55
C VAL A 51 -1.99 -18.32 15.04
N GLU A 52 -2.16 -19.41 14.31
CA GLU A 52 -2.09 -19.41 12.85
C GLU A 52 -3.19 -18.52 12.24
N ALA A 53 -4.43 -18.58 12.74
CA ALA A 53 -5.51 -17.71 12.28
C ALA A 53 -5.28 -16.21 12.56
N ILE A 54 -4.53 -15.88 13.61
CA ILE A 54 -4.17 -14.50 13.98
C ILE A 54 -2.96 -14.00 13.17
N ILE A 55 -1.97 -14.87 12.91
CA ILE A 55 -0.77 -14.54 12.15
C ILE A 55 -1.03 -14.54 10.64
N ARG A 56 -1.93 -15.40 10.16
CA ARG A 56 -2.32 -15.47 8.75
C ARG A 56 -3.10 -14.21 8.42
N ASP A 57 -2.36 -13.22 7.91
CA ASP A 57 -2.92 -12.02 7.32
C ASP A 57 -3.96 -12.49 6.28
N LYS A 58 -5.25 -12.26 6.54
CA LYS A 58 -6.33 -12.60 5.61
C LYS A 58 -6.24 -11.64 4.42
N VAL A 59 -5.28 -11.89 3.54
CA VAL A 59 -5.22 -11.27 2.23
C VAL A 59 -6.41 -11.82 1.46
N GLY A 60 -7.50 -11.04 1.44
CA GLY A 60 -8.72 -11.43 0.73
C GLY A 60 -8.41 -11.77 -0.73
N PRO A 61 -9.19 -12.65 -1.37
CA PRO A 61 -8.91 -13.14 -2.73
C PRO A 61 -8.77 -12.03 -3.79
N ASN A 62 -9.36 -10.86 -3.51
CA ASN A 62 -9.35 -9.68 -4.37
C ASN A 62 -8.48 -8.54 -3.83
N ALA A 63 -7.61 -8.79 -2.85
CA ALA A 63 -6.78 -7.76 -2.23
C ALA A 63 -5.86 -7.09 -3.27
N ASP A 64 -5.19 -7.88 -4.11
CA ASP A 64 -4.32 -7.35 -5.16
C ASP A 64 -5.10 -6.67 -6.27
N LEU A 65 -6.25 -7.22 -6.69
CA LEU A 65 -7.12 -6.58 -7.67
C LEU A 65 -7.60 -5.21 -7.19
N ARG A 66 -8.01 -5.10 -5.91
CA ARG A 66 -8.45 -3.83 -5.33
C ARG A 66 -7.33 -2.79 -5.33
N LYS A 67 -6.13 -3.17 -4.89
CA LYS A 67 -4.96 -2.27 -4.90
C LYS A 67 -4.62 -1.83 -6.32
N GLY A 68 -4.63 -2.78 -7.27
CA GLY A 68 -4.38 -2.53 -8.67
C GLY A 68 -5.34 -1.51 -9.28
N ILE A 69 -6.65 -1.71 -9.10
CA ILE A 69 -7.69 -0.80 -9.61
C ILE A 69 -7.54 0.61 -9.03
N ILE A 70 -7.29 0.74 -7.72
CA ILE A 70 -7.11 2.05 -7.07
C ILE A 70 -5.91 2.79 -7.68
N LEU A 71 -4.81 2.08 -7.93
CA LEU A 71 -3.61 2.66 -8.52
C LEU A 71 -3.82 3.08 -9.98
N ILE A 72 -4.52 2.27 -10.78
CA ILE A 72 -4.91 2.66 -12.14
C ILE A 72 -5.81 3.89 -12.14
N ALA A 73 -6.80 3.95 -11.24
CA ALA A 73 -7.66 5.11 -11.10
C ALA A 73 -6.87 6.37 -10.71
N THR A 74 -5.87 6.23 -9.83
CA THR A 74 -4.97 7.32 -9.44
C THR A 74 -4.12 7.81 -10.62
N ALA A 75 -3.59 6.89 -11.43
CA ALA A 75 -2.86 7.23 -12.65
C ALA A 75 -3.76 8.00 -13.63
N ALA A 76 -4.98 7.49 -13.89
CA ALA A 76 -5.95 8.14 -14.76
C ALA A 76 -6.33 9.55 -14.27
N ALA A 77 -6.42 9.76 -12.96
CA ALA A 77 -6.68 11.07 -12.37
C ALA A 77 -5.55 12.07 -12.67
N PHE A 78 -4.28 11.66 -12.59
CA PHE A 78 -3.15 12.53 -12.96
C PHE A 78 -3.13 12.86 -14.45
N VAL A 79 -3.49 11.91 -15.32
CA VAL A 79 -3.65 12.18 -16.76
C VAL A 79 -4.77 13.20 -17.00
N ALA A 80 -5.94 13.00 -16.40
CA ALA A 80 -7.07 13.92 -16.52
C ALA A 80 -6.72 15.32 -15.98
N LEU A 81 -5.98 15.40 -14.88
CA LEU A 81 -5.49 16.65 -14.32
C LEU A 81 -4.57 17.38 -15.32
N GLY A 82 -3.68 16.67 -16.00
CA GLY A 82 -2.78 17.27 -17.00
C GLY A 82 -3.51 17.91 -18.18
N TYR A 83 -4.59 17.28 -18.64
CA TYR A 83 -5.43 17.87 -19.69
C TYR A 83 -6.37 18.99 -19.20
N SER A 84 -6.60 19.09 -17.89
CA SER A 84 -7.46 20.14 -17.31
C SER A 84 -6.76 21.46 -17.06
N ILE A 85 -5.42 21.46 -17.07
CA ILE A 85 -4.60 22.66 -16.90
C ILE A 85 -4.46 23.34 -18.26
N ASP A 86 -4.69 24.66 -18.30
CA ASP A 86 -4.54 25.50 -19.51
C ASP A 86 -3.05 25.80 -19.80
N ASP A 87 -2.23 24.76 -19.79
CA ASP A 87 -0.80 24.78 -20.07
C ASP A 87 -0.40 23.42 -20.65
N GLN A 88 0.02 23.40 -21.92
CA GLN A 88 0.43 22.16 -22.60
C GLN A 88 1.71 21.55 -22.01
N GLU A 89 2.56 22.36 -21.36
CA GLU A 89 3.78 21.87 -20.73
C GLU A 89 3.48 21.04 -19.46
N ALA A 90 2.28 21.17 -18.87
CA ALA A 90 1.87 20.41 -17.70
C ALA A 90 1.62 18.91 -17.99
N ILE A 91 1.30 18.56 -19.23
CA ILE A 91 0.93 17.19 -19.62
C ILE A 91 2.12 16.23 -19.44
N GLY A 92 3.32 16.61 -19.89
CA GLY A 92 4.50 15.76 -19.84
C GLY A 92 4.87 15.33 -18.41
N PRO A 93 5.07 16.26 -17.47
CA PRO A 93 5.35 15.95 -16.07
C PRO A 93 4.24 15.13 -15.40
N LEU A 94 2.97 15.44 -15.66
CA LEU A 94 1.85 14.72 -15.06
C LEU A 94 1.69 13.30 -15.60
N LEU A 95 2.00 13.06 -16.89
CA LEU A 95 2.13 11.71 -17.44
C LEU A 95 3.29 10.96 -16.77
N GLY A 96 4.41 11.63 -16.52
CA GLY A 96 5.52 11.09 -15.75
C GLY A 96 5.09 10.63 -14.36
N VAL A 97 4.40 11.48 -13.61
CA VAL A 97 3.86 11.14 -12.27
C VAL A 97 2.80 10.04 -12.35
N ALA A 98 1.91 10.06 -13.35
CA ALA A 98 0.88 9.03 -13.57
C ALA A 98 1.47 7.64 -13.86
N SER A 99 2.64 7.58 -14.50
CA SER A 99 3.28 6.31 -14.86
C SER A 99 3.59 5.43 -13.64
N PHE A 100 3.96 6.02 -12.51
CA PHE A 100 4.27 5.28 -11.28
C PHE A 100 3.07 4.46 -10.76
N PRO A 101 1.94 5.07 -10.36
CA PRO A 101 0.78 4.30 -9.97
C PRO A 101 0.21 3.48 -11.14
N GLY A 102 0.36 3.93 -12.39
CA GLY A 102 -0.10 3.19 -13.57
C GLY A 102 0.56 1.81 -13.69
N PHE A 103 1.90 1.77 -13.71
CA PHE A 103 2.63 0.50 -13.81
C PHE A 103 2.49 -0.37 -12.56
N ILE A 104 2.50 0.22 -11.36
CA ILE A 104 2.28 -0.54 -10.12
C ILE A 104 0.86 -1.15 -10.12
N GLY A 105 -0.14 -0.38 -10.57
CA GLY A 105 -1.51 -0.85 -10.71
C GLY A 105 -1.65 -2.02 -11.68
N LEU A 106 -1.01 -1.91 -12.86
CA LEU A 106 -0.95 -2.99 -13.84
C LEU A 106 -0.28 -4.25 -13.26
N ALA A 107 0.80 -4.10 -12.49
CA ALA A 107 1.47 -5.22 -11.84
C ALA A 107 0.55 -5.94 -10.84
N TYR A 108 -0.18 -5.22 -9.99
CA TYR A 108 -1.14 -5.81 -9.06
C TYR A 108 -2.29 -6.54 -9.77
N ILE A 109 -2.79 -5.99 -10.88
CA ILE A 109 -3.81 -6.64 -11.71
C ILE A 109 -3.24 -7.91 -12.36
N ALA A 110 -2.01 -7.84 -12.90
CA ALA A 110 -1.33 -9.00 -13.46
C ALA A 110 -1.11 -10.09 -12.42
N PHE A 111 -0.63 -9.76 -11.22
CA PHE A 111 -0.51 -10.71 -10.13
C PHE A 111 -1.85 -11.35 -9.76
N HIS A 112 -2.95 -10.58 -9.79
CA HIS A 112 -4.25 -11.17 -9.55
C HIS A 112 -4.59 -12.28 -10.55
N PHE A 113 -4.30 -12.12 -11.84
CA PHE A 113 -4.65 -13.14 -12.85
C PHE A 113 -3.61 -14.26 -13.00
N PHE A 114 -2.32 -13.96 -12.80
CA PHE A 114 -1.24 -14.88 -13.11
C PHE A 114 -0.54 -15.49 -11.88
N ALA A 115 -0.70 -14.93 -10.67
CA ALA A 115 -0.10 -15.52 -9.49
C ALA A 115 -0.88 -16.77 -9.07
N PRO A 116 -0.21 -17.93 -8.89
CA PRO A 116 -0.83 -19.12 -8.33
C PRO A 116 -1.38 -18.78 -6.94
N ARG A 117 -2.70 -18.90 -6.77
CA ARG A 117 -3.31 -18.79 -5.44
C ARG A 117 -3.21 -20.16 -4.82
N GLU A 118 -2.37 -20.30 -3.80
CA GLU A 118 -2.53 -21.43 -2.90
C GLU A 118 -3.96 -21.38 -2.35
N PRO A 119 -4.74 -22.46 -2.45
CA PRO A 119 -6.08 -22.49 -1.92
C PRO A 119 -6.00 -22.17 -0.44
N VAL A 120 -6.70 -21.11 -0.03
CA VAL A 120 -6.91 -20.79 1.37
C VAL A 120 -7.89 -21.83 1.90
N VAL A 121 -7.37 -23.01 2.24
CA VAL A 121 -8.08 -23.99 3.09
C VAL A 121 -8.15 -23.43 4.50
#